data_AF-A0A8D8FNZ3-F1
#
_entry.id   AF-A0A8D8FNZ3-F1
#
_cell.length_a   1.000
_cell.length_b   1.000
_cell.length_c   1.000
_cell.angle_alpha   90.00
_cell.angle_beta   90.00
_cell.angle_gamma   90.00
#
_symmetry.space_group_name_H-M   'P 1'
#
loop_
_entity.id
_entity.type
_entity.pdbx_description
1 polymer ?
#
loop_
_entity_poly.entity_id
_entity_poly.type
_entity_poly.pdbx_seq_one_letter_code
_entity_poly.pdbx_strand_id
1 'polypeptide(L)'
;MSLYHAHAGQAEIIRTIQKDQSYIDEIRGQLSEILLLVSQRNWFKYQHLCKLIAEILYHHYAIVNNLQTLGEEYTGIIQVDSNYVMLPNKALQIFAILLEYGGEHVVDRILTRLQTEIDRSEEILPEAKENL
;
A
#
# COMPACT_ATOMS: atom_id res chain seq x y z
N MET A 1 7.78 -31.18 4.67
CA MET A 1 6.43 -31.19 5.28
C MET A 1 5.57 -30.29 4.41
N SER A 2 4.52 -30.83 3.78
CA SER A 2 3.71 -30.10 2.80
C SER A 2 2.83 -29.06 3.52
N LEU A 3 3.03 -27.77 3.23
CA LEU A 3 2.26 -26.65 3.81
C LEU A 3 0.83 -26.52 3.25
N TYR A 4 0.39 -27.46 2.41
CA TYR A 4 -0.82 -27.39 1.60
C TYR A 4 -2.15 -27.27 2.38
N HIS A 5 -2.15 -27.46 3.70
CA HIS A 5 -3.35 -27.42 4.54
C HIS A 5 -3.33 -26.30 5.60
N ALA A 6 -2.28 -25.47 5.65
CA ALA A 6 -2.16 -24.37 6.59
C ALA A 6 -2.68 -23.07 5.96
N HIS A 7 -4.00 -22.92 5.87
CA HIS A 7 -4.61 -21.65 5.47
C HIS A 7 -4.67 -20.72 6.69
N ALA A 8 -4.18 -19.49 6.53
CA ALA A 8 -4.35 -18.45 7.52
C ALA A 8 -5.84 -18.15 7.73
N GLY A 9 -6.29 -18.12 8.97
CA GLY A 9 -7.65 -17.74 9.31
C GLY A 9 -7.89 -16.25 9.04
N GLN A 10 -9.10 -15.87 8.67
CA GLN A 10 -9.46 -14.46 8.47
C GLN A 10 -9.10 -13.58 9.68
N ALA A 11 -9.31 -14.09 10.90
CA ALA A 11 -8.96 -13.37 12.12
C ALA A 11 -7.44 -13.17 12.30
N GLU A 12 -6.62 -14.08 11.80
CA GLU A 12 -5.15 -13.97 11.87
C GLU A 12 -4.64 -12.99 10.83
N ILE A 13 -5.25 -12.96 9.64
CA ILE A 13 -4.97 -11.96 8.60
C ILE A 13 -5.28 -10.56 9.14
N ILE A 14 -6.46 -10.36 9.73
CA ILE A 14 -6.85 -9.07 10.32
C ILE A 14 -5.86 -8.65 11.42
N ARG A 15 -5.49 -9.58 12.31
CA ARG A 15 -4.53 -9.30 13.40
C ARG A 15 -3.14 -8.93 12.87
N THR A 16 -2.70 -9.56 11.79
CA THR A 16 -1.44 -9.26 11.11
C THR A 16 -1.41 -7.81 10.64
N ILE A 17 -2.44 -7.41 9.87
CA ILE A 17 -2.56 -6.05 9.33
C ILE A 17 -2.66 -5.02 10.46
N GLN A 18 -3.48 -5.30 11.48
CA GLN A 18 -3.61 -4.42 12.65
C GLN A 18 -2.28 -4.24 13.39
N LYS A 19 -1.50 -5.31 13.52
CA LYS A 19 -0.21 -5.28 14.19
C LYS A 19 0.81 -4.48 13.39
N ASP A 20 0.86 -4.68 12.07
CA ASP A 20 1.70 -3.88 11.17
C ASP A 20 1.32 -2.39 11.23
N GLN A 21 0.03 -2.07 11.19
CA GLN A 21 -0.45 -0.69 11.27
C GLN A 21 -0.04 0.00 12.57
N SER A 22 -0.06 -0.71 13.71
CA SER A 22 0.40 -0.16 14.98
C SER A 22 1.86 0.31 14.93
N TYR A 23 2.75 -0.47 14.31
CA TYR A 23 4.16 -0.08 14.17
C TYR A 23 4.35 1.05 13.17
N ILE A 24 3.59 1.06 12.08
CA ILE A 24 3.59 2.17 11.11
C ILE A 24 3.18 3.47 11.80
N ASP A 25 2.16 3.45 12.65
CA ASP A 25 1.72 4.63 13.38
C ASP A 25 2.75 5.11 14.42
N GLU A 26 3.49 4.19 15.06
CA GLU A 26 4.63 4.54 15.91
C GLU A 26 5.74 5.25 15.12
N ILE A 27 6.15 4.70 13.96
CA ILE A 27 7.15 5.30 13.08
C ILE A 27 6.69 6.69 12.59
N ARG A 28 5.42 6.78 12.18
CA ARG A 28 4.80 8.05 11.77
C ARG A 28 4.84 9.09 12.91
N GLY A 29 4.54 8.67 14.14
CA GLY A 29 4.61 9.53 15.33
C GLY A 29 6.01 10.09 15.54
N GLN A 30 7.02 9.22 15.48
CA GLN A 30 8.43 9.62 15.60
C GLN A 30 8.86 10.57 14.47
N LEU A 31 8.46 10.30 13.21
CA LEU A 31 8.72 11.19 12.08
C LEU A 31 8.07 12.57 12.26
N SER A 32 6.84 12.60 12.76
CA SER A 32 6.11 13.83 13.08
C SER A 32 6.82 14.64 14.16
N GLU A 33 7.31 14.00 15.23
CA GLU A 33 8.07 14.65 16.28
C GLU A 33 9.39 15.23 15.76
N ILE A 34 10.13 14.47 14.96
CA ILE A 34 11.37 14.95 14.30
C ILE A 34 11.07 16.18 13.43
N LEU A 35 9.99 16.14 12.64
CA LEU A 35 9.59 17.24 11.78
C LEU A 35 9.22 18.49 12.59
N LEU A 36 8.55 18.32 13.73
CA LEU A 36 8.20 19.40 14.66
C LEU A 36 9.46 20.04 15.27
N LEU A 37 10.44 19.23 15.67
CA LEU A 37 11.73 19.70 16.19
C LEU A 37 12.53 20.50 15.15
N VAL A 38 12.47 20.09 13.88
CA VAL A 38 13.15 20.80 12.78
C VAL A 38 12.45 22.13 12.48
N SER A 39 11.12 22.13 12.33
CA SER A 39 10.36 23.35 12.11
C SER A 39 8.86 23.13 12.25
N GLN A 40 8.23 23.90 13.13
CA GLN A 40 6.77 23.92 13.29
C GLN A 40 6.03 24.34 12.00
N ARG A 41 6.61 25.23 11.18
CA ARG A 41 6.02 25.63 9.89
C ARG A 41 6.03 24.48 8.88
N ASN A 42 7.11 23.70 8.85
CA ASN A 42 7.21 22.54 7.97
C ASN A 42 6.31 21.39 8.45
N TRP A 43 6.11 21.26 9.76
CA TRP A 43 5.18 20.29 10.35
C TRP A 43 3.77 20.44 9.78
N PHE A 44 3.17 21.63 9.84
CA PHE A 44 1.84 21.86 9.27
C PHE A 44 1.72 21.51 7.78
N LYS A 45 2.80 21.69 7.02
CA LYS A 45 2.81 21.44 5.57
C LYS A 45 2.97 19.95 5.24
N TYR A 46 3.85 19.24 5.95
CA TYR A 46 4.29 17.89 5.55
C TYR A 46 3.83 16.77 6.48
N GLN A 47 3.07 17.05 7.55
CA GLN A 47 2.55 16.04 8.46
C GLN A 47 1.77 14.91 7.76
N HIS A 48 1.04 15.23 6.69
CA HIS A 48 0.31 14.23 5.91
C HIS A 48 1.25 13.23 5.18
N LEU A 49 2.46 13.67 4.80
CA LEU A 49 3.46 12.82 4.16
C LEU A 49 4.13 11.88 5.16
N CYS A 50 4.16 12.21 6.46
CA CYS A 50 4.75 11.34 7.47
C CYS A 50 4.12 9.95 7.50
N LYS A 51 2.81 9.85 7.24
CA LYS A 51 2.11 8.55 7.15
C LYS A 51 2.64 7.73 5.97
N LEU A 52 2.63 8.32 4.77
CA LEU A 52 3.11 7.68 3.55
C LEU A 52 4.59 7.28 3.65
N ILE A 53 5.43 8.14 4.24
CA ILE A 53 6.85 7.84 4.44
C ILE A 53 7.02 6.69 5.43
N ALA A 54 6.24 6.65 6.52
CA ALA A 54 6.30 5.55 7.49
C ALA A 54 5.90 4.20 6.86
N GLU A 55 4.81 4.18 6.09
CA GLU A 55 4.34 3.00 5.35
C GLU A 55 5.41 2.49 4.38
N ILE A 56 5.99 3.39 3.57
CA ILE A 56 7.07 3.04 2.64
C ILE A 56 8.29 2.51 3.39
N LEU A 57 8.74 3.20 4.45
CA LEU A 57 9.95 2.80 5.19
C LEU A 57 9.78 1.41 5.82
N TYR A 58 8.63 1.17 6.46
CA TYR A 58 8.33 -0.10 7.11
C TYR A 58 8.35 -1.27 6.12
N HIS A 59 7.57 -1.16 5.04
CA HIS A 59 7.48 -2.24 4.07
C HIS A 59 8.72 -2.37 3.18
N HIS A 60 9.42 -1.26 2.88
CA HIS A 60 10.68 -1.31 2.15
C HIS A 60 11.73 -2.13 2.90
N TYR A 61 11.83 -1.93 4.22
CA TYR A 61 12.76 -2.69 5.05
C TYR A 61 12.47 -4.20 5.02
N ALA A 62 11.19 -4.59 5.13
CA ALA A 62 10.78 -5.99 5.04
C ALA A 62 11.12 -6.59 3.66
N ILE A 63 10.78 -5.90 2.57
CA ILE A 63 10.95 -6.39 1.20
C ILE A 63 12.41 -6.52 0.79
N VAL A 64 13.24 -5.50 1.06
CA VAL A 64 14.66 -5.51 0.65
C VAL A 64 15.36 -6.73 1.24
N ASN A 65 15.05 -7.03 2.50
CA ASN A 65 15.67 -8.10 3.26
C ASN A 65 14.99 -9.46 3.12
N ASN A 66 13.91 -9.60 2.34
CA ASN A 66 13.06 -10.82 2.29
C ASN A 66 12.60 -11.26 3.70
N LEU A 67 12.32 -10.30 4.57
CA LEU A 67 11.86 -10.58 5.92
C LEU A 67 10.34 -10.58 5.95
N GLN A 68 9.79 -11.33 6.89
CA GLN A 68 8.40 -11.23 7.29
C GLN A 68 8.14 -9.86 7.91
N THR A 69 6.90 -9.38 7.80
CA THR A 69 6.48 -8.23 8.60
C THR A 69 6.34 -8.63 10.07
N LEU A 70 6.37 -7.66 10.99
CA LEU A 70 6.17 -7.95 12.42
C LEU A 70 4.77 -8.50 12.70
N GLY A 71 3.78 -8.11 11.91
CA GLY A 71 2.44 -8.68 11.98
C GLY A 71 2.41 -10.16 11.58
N GLU A 72 3.14 -10.52 10.52
CA GLU A 72 3.31 -11.90 10.07
C GLU A 72 4.02 -12.76 11.12
N GLU A 73 5.12 -12.25 11.69
CA GLU A 73 5.83 -12.91 12.78
C GLU A 73 4.93 -13.08 14.01
N TYR A 74 4.14 -12.07 14.34
CA TYR A 74 3.23 -12.09 15.48
C TYR A 74 2.10 -13.13 15.36
N THR A 75 1.57 -13.32 14.16
CA THR A 75 0.48 -14.29 13.92
C THR A 75 0.98 -15.65 13.46
N GLY A 76 2.28 -15.78 13.15
CA GLY A 76 2.88 -16.99 12.60
C GLY A 76 2.46 -17.27 11.15
N ILE A 77 2.01 -16.23 10.42
CA ILE A 77 1.66 -16.35 8.99
C ILE A 77 2.91 -16.15 8.16
N ILE A 78 3.02 -16.93 7.08
CA ILE A 78 4.08 -16.77 6.09
C ILE A 78 3.42 -16.64 4.73
N GLN A 79 3.78 -15.59 3.99
CA GLN A 79 3.41 -15.49 2.59
C GLN A 79 4.22 -16.48 1.76
N VAL A 80 3.54 -17.21 0.89
CA VAL A 80 4.15 -18.19 -0.02
C VAL A 80 3.62 -17.98 -1.43
N ASP A 81 4.40 -18.36 -2.43
CA ASP A 81 3.92 -18.42 -3.81
C ASP A 81 2.74 -19.39 -3.95
N SER A 82 1.97 -19.24 -5.04
CA SER A 82 0.87 -20.11 -5.48
C SER A 82 1.17 -21.61 -5.41
N ASN A 83 2.44 -22.00 -5.56
CA ASN A 83 2.90 -23.38 -5.48
C ASN A 83 3.31 -23.84 -4.07
N TYR A 84 3.27 -22.95 -3.06
CA TYR A 84 3.70 -23.21 -1.68
C TYR A 84 5.18 -23.63 -1.53
N VAL A 85 6.02 -23.34 -2.53
CA VAL A 85 7.44 -23.79 -2.57
C VAL A 85 8.42 -22.69 -2.19
N MET A 86 8.15 -21.44 -2.56
CA MET A 86 9.08 -20.32 -2.47
C MET A 86 8.40 -19.10 -1.83
N LEU A 87 9.23 -18.21 -1.27
CA LEU A 87 8.77 -16.87 -0.86
C LEU A 87 8.23 -16.10 -2.08
N PRO A 88 7.30 -15.15 -1.88
CA PRO A 88 6.70 -14.40 -2.97
C PRO A 88 7.78 -13.60 -3.73
N ASN A 89 7.56 -13.42 -5.03
CA ASN A 89 8.49 -12.66 -5.86
C ASN A 89 8.59 -11.20 -5.39
N LYS A 90 9.82 -10.72 -5.10
CA LYS A 90 10.11 -9.33 -4.72
C LYS A 90 9.49 -8.30 -5.66
N ALA A 91 9.54 -8.54 -6.97
CA ALA A 91 9.00 -7.62 -7.96
C ALA A 91 7.47 -7.50 -7.83
N LEU A 92 6.81 -8.61 -7.49
CA LEU A 92 5.37 -8.65 -7.27
C LEU A 92 4.98 -7.97 -5.94
N GLN A 93 5.78 -8.15 -4.89
CA GLN A 93 5.59 -7.45 -3.61
C GLN A 93 5.74 -5.92 -3.77
N ILE A 94 6.79 -5.47 -4.47
CA ILE A 94 6.98 -4.04 -4.76
C ILE A 94 5.83 -3.50 -5.60
N PHE A 95 5.42 -4.24 -6.64
CA PHE A 95 4.31 -3.84 -7.49
C PHE A 95 2.99 -3.74 -6.71
N ALA A 96 2.74 -4.69 -5.79
CA ALA A 96 1.56 -4.66 -4.92
C ALA A 96 1.54 -3.40 -4.04
N ILE A 97 2.66 -3.05 -3.42
CA ILE A 97 2.77 -1.82 -2.61
C ILE A 97 2.58 -0.56 -3.46
N LEU A 98 3.19 -0.52 -4.65
CA LEU A 98 3.01 0.61 -5.56
C LEU A 98 1.55 0.77 -5.98
N LEU A 99 0.82 -0.32 -6.16
CA LEU A 99 -0.61 -0.30 -6.42
C LEU A 99 -1.43 0.10 -5.17
N GLU A 100 -1.07 -0.38 -3.99
CA GLU A 100 -1.80 -0.09 -2.76
C GLU A 100 -1.76 1.39 -2.39
N TYR A 101 -0.57 2.01 -2.50
CA TYR A 101 -0.39 3.43 -2.14
C TYR A 101 -0.48 4.39 -3.33
N GLY A 102 -0.21 3.92 -4.55
CA GLY A 102 -0.19 4.74 -5.77
C GLY A 102 -1.31 4.45 -6.76
N GLY A 103 -2.04 3.35 -6.60
CA GLY A 103 -3.03 2.89 -7.56
C GLY A 103 -4.20 3.85 -7.74
N GLU A 104 -4.75 4.38 -6.64
CA GLU A 104 -5.86 5.35 -6.69
C GLU A 104 -5.49 6.59 -7.54
N HIS A 105 -4.32 7.17 -7.29
CA HIS A 105 -3.82 8.33 -8.03
C HIS A 105 -3.60 8.02 -9.53
N VAL A 106 -3.15 6.81 -9.85
CA VAL A 106 -2.97 6.36 -11.24
C VAL A 106 -4.31 6.18 -11.92
N VAL A 107 -5.28 5.56 -11.24
CA VAL A 107 -6.64 5.33 -11.75
C VAL A 107 -7.34 6.65 -12.04
N ASP A 108 -7.33 7.60 -11.10
CA ASP A 108 -7.92 8.93 -11.29
C ASP A 108 -7.35 9.65 -12.51
N ARG A 109 -6.03 9.55 -12.70
CA ARG A 109 -5.34 10.18 -13.82
C ARG A 109 -5.68 9.53 -15.16
N ILE A 110 -5.89 8.22 -15.17
CA ILE A 110 -6.36 7.48 -16.36
C ILE A 110 -7.80 7.89 -16.67
N LEU A 111 -8.68 7.88 -15.67
CA LEU A 111 -10.09 8.28 -15.81
C LEU A 111 -10.22 9.70 -16.35
N THR A 112 -9.45 10.66 -15.81
CA THR A 112 -9.50 12.05 -16.27
C THR A 112 -9.04 12.18 -17.73
N ARG A 113 -8.01 11.41 -18.13
CA ARG A 113 -7.55 11.39 -19.54
C ARG A 113 -8.58 10.77 -20.48
N LEU A 114 -9.21 9.67 -20.06
CA LEU A 114 -10.28 9.03 -20.82
C LEU A 114 -11.48 9.98 -20.96
N GLN A 115 -11.89 10.65 -19.89
CA GLN A 115 -12.95 11.66 -19.93
C GLN A 115 -12.60 12.78 -20.92
N THR A 116 -11.37 13.28 -20.87
CA THR A 116 -10.92 14.35 -21.77
C THR A 116 -10.95 13.92 -23.25
N GLU A 117 -10.58 12.67 -23.56
CA GLU A 117 -10.64 12.14 -24.94
C GLU A 117 -12.08 11.84 -25.39
N ILE A 118 -12.95 11.43 -24.48
CA ILE A 118 -14.40 11.27 -24.73
C ILE A 118 -15.03 12.64 -25.03
N ASP A 119 -14.70 13.66 -24.24
CA ASP A 119 -15.21 15.02 -24.42
C ASP A 119 -14.74 15.60 -25.77
N ARG A 120 -13.50 15.32 -26.16
CA ARG A 120 -12.87 15.79 -27.41
C ARG A 120 -13.34 15.06 -28.68
N SER A 121 -13.81 13.82 -28.57
CA SER A 121 -14.31 13.06 -29.72
C SER A 121 -15.66 13.61 -30.19
N GLU A 122 -15.70 14.12 -31.42
CA GLU A 122 -16.92 14.61 -32.10
C GLU A 122 -17.84 13.48 -32.59
N GLU A 123 -17.37 12.23 -32.64
CA GLU A 123 -18.15 11.06 -33.08
C GLU A 123 -19.14 10.52 -32.03
N ILE A 124 -19.01 10.92 -30.77
CA ILE A 124 -19.88 10.44 -29.69
C ILE A 124 -21.16 11.27 -29.69
N LEU A 125 -22.31 10.63 -29.91
CA LEU A 125 -23.61 11.29 -29.90
C LEU A 125 -23.79 12.11 -28.60
N PRO A 126 -24.31 13.34 -28.69
CA PRO A 126 -24.48 14.22 -27.52
C PRO A 126 -25.35 13.60 -26.42
N GLU A 127 -26.30 12.72 -26.77
CA GLU A 127 -27.15 11.98 -25.82
C GLU A 127 -26.36 11.00 -24.91
N ALA A 128 -25.20 10.50 -25.36
CA ALA A 128 -24.34 9.62 -24.56
C ALA A 128 -23.42 10.42 -23.61
N LYS A 129 -23.16 11.71 -23.89
CA LYS A 129 -22.36 12.59 -23.02
C LYS A 129 -23.17 13.15 -21.85
N GLU A 130 -24.49 13.29 -21.98
CA GLU A 130 -25.38 13.76 -20.90
C GLU A 130 -25.71 12.70 -19.84
N ASN A 131 -25.50 11.41 -20.15
CA ASN A 131 -25.87 10.28 -19.29
C ASN A 131 -24.67 9.55 -18.63
N LEU A 132 -23.46 10.11 -18.74
CA LEU A 132 -22.23 9.66 -18.07
C LEU A 132 -21.97 10.50 -16.82
#